data_AF-A0A382WKX5-F1
#
_entry.id   AF-A0A382WKX5-F1
#
_cell.length_a   1.000
_cell.length_b   1.000
_cell.length_c   1.000
_cell.angle_alpha   90.00
_cell.angle_beta   90.00
_cell.angle_gamma   90.00
#
_symmetry.space_group_name_H-M   'P 1'
#
loop_
_entity.id
_entity.type
_entity.pdbx_description
1 polymer ?
#
loop_
_entity_poly.entity_id
_entity_poly.type
_entity_poly.pdbx_seq_one_letter_code
_entity_poly.pdbx_strand_id
1 'polypeptide(L)'
;MKSTLSNRLPIIALGIPFVIYLLQAGGLLFSGFVTIVVCLCVVEFYNLKSEEGLAPSYILGIPLTLIICYFYSQFPYVDGAFIVSAILLLIITYHFYEM
;
A
#
# COMPACT_ATOMS: atom_id res chain seq x y z
N MET A 1 0.57 29.55 -19.53
CA MET A 1 0.50 28.61 -18.38
C MET A 1 -0.93 28.10 -18.27
N LYS A 2 -1.20 26.82 -18.57
CA LYS A 2 -2.47 26.19 -18.19
C LYS A 2 -2.54 26.27 -16.67
N SER A 3 -3.64 26.82 -16.12
CA SER A 3 -3.72 27.00 -14.67
C SER A 3 -3.59 25.64 -13.97
N THR A 4 -2.79 25.59 -12.90
CA THR A 4 -2.61 24.39 -12.06
C THR A 4 -3.95 23.80 -11.62
N LEU A 5 -4.98 24.65 -11.48
CA LEU A 5 -6.36 24.25 -11.23
C LEU A 5 -6.99 23.49 -12.39
N SER A 6 -6.90 23.96 -13.64
CA SER A 6 -7.48 23.25 -14.80
C SER A 6 -6.88 21.86 -15.03
N ASN A 7 -5.62 21.63 -14.62
CA ASN A 7 -4.99 20.31 -14.75
C ASN A 7 -5.38 19.34 -13.62
N ARG A 8 -5.74 19.87 -12.44
CA ARG A 8 -6.18 19.08 -11.26
C ARG A 8 -7.70 18.90 -11.20
N LEU A 9 -8.46 19.79 -11.85
CA LEU A 9 -9.93 19.77 -11.86
C LEU A 9 -10.53 18.43 -12.30
N PRO A 10 -10.04 17.76 -13.37
CA PRO A 10 -10.59 16.48 -13.80
C PRO A 10 -10.35 15.38 -12.77
N ILE A 11 -9.17 15.38 -12.14
CA ILE A 11 -8.78 14.42 -11.10
C ILE A 11 -9.66 14.62 -9.86
N ILE A 12 -9.93 15.86 -9.47
CA ILE A 12 -10.81 16.18 -8.33
C ILE A 12 -12.26 15.80 -8.65
N ALA A 13 -12.75 16.18 -9.84
CA ALA A 13 -14.13 15.97 -10.25
C ALA A 13 -14.48 14.49 -10.50
N LEU A 14 -13.50 13.67 -10.88
CA LEU A 14 -13.71 12.23 -11.12
C LEU A 14 -13.18 11.37 -9.99
N GLY A 15 -12.00 11.68 -9.44
CA GLY A 15 -11.33 10.88 -8.45
C GLY A 15 -12.05 10.82 -7.11
N ILE A 16 -12.54 11.96 -6.61
CA ILE A 16 -13.27 11.98 -5.32
C ILE A 16 -14.57 11.17 -5.43
N PRO A 17 -15.46 11.41 -6.43
CA PRO A 17 -16.66 10.57 -6.58
C PRO A 17 -16.35 9.10 -6.83
N PHE A 18 -15.28 8.80 -7.57
CA PHE A 18 -14.85 7.43 -7.82
C PHE A 18 -14.45 6.68 -6.54
N VAL A 19 -13.68 7.32 -5.66
CA VAL A 19 -13.30 6.72 -4.37
C VAL A 19 -14.52 6.53 -3.47
N ILE A 20 -15.44 7.50 -3.44
CA ILE A 20 -16.70 7.38 -2.68
C ILE A 20 -17.55 6.23 -3.22
N TYR A 21 -17.65 6.09 -4.54
CA TYR A 21 -18.35 4.98 -5.18
C TYR A 21 -17.73 3.63 -4.81
N LEU A 22 -16.40 3.53 -4.83
CA LEU A 22 -15.69 2.31 -4.42
C LEU A 22 -15.91 1.97 -2.95
N LEU A 23 -15.91 2.97 -2.05
CA LEU A 23 -16.25 2.79 -0.64
C LEU A 23 -17.68 2.23 -0.47
N GLN A 24 -18.63 2.74 -1.26
CA GLN A 24 -20.02 2.26 -1.22
C GLN A 24 -20.17 0.86 -1.81
N ALA A 25 -19.45 0.53 -2.89
CA ALA A 25 -19.46 -0.80 -3.49
C ALA A 25 -18.80 -1.84 -2.58
N GLY A 26 -17.73 -1.46 -1.87
CA GLY A 26 -17.02 -2.31 -0.94
C GLY A 26 -16.44 -3.57 -1.60
N GLY A 27 -16.22 -4.60 -0.76
CA GLY A 27 -15.83 -5.94 -1.21
C GLY A 27 -14.51 -5.98 -1.98
N LEU A 28 -14.43 -6.90 -2.95
CA LEU A 28 -13.21 -7.17 -3.73
C LEU A 28 -12.74 -5.96 -4.56
N LEU A 29 -13.67 -5.16 -5.09
CA LEU A 29 -13.32 -3.99 -5.90
C LEU A 29 -12.65 -2.91 -5.06
N PHE A 30 -13.21 -2.61 -3.88
CA PHE A 30 -12.61 -1.67 -2.94
C PHE A 30 -11.25 -2.18 -2.43
N SER A 31 -11.20 -3.45 -2.03
CA SER A 31 -9.97 -4.10 -1.55
C SER A 31 -8.85 -4.08 -2.60
N GLY A 32 -9.17 -4.39 -3.86
CA GLY A 32 -8.22 -4.32 -4.98
C GLY A 32 -7.72 -2.90 -5.21
N PHE A 33 -8.61 -1.91 -5.17
CA PHE A 33 -8.23 -0.50 -5.28
C PHE A 33 -7.26 -0.07 -4.16
N VAL A 34 -7.60 -0.36 -2.91
CA VAL A 34 -6.73 -0.05 -1.75
C VAL A 34 -5.37 -0.74 -1.91
N THR A 35 -5.35 -2.01 -2.33
CA THR A 35 -4.11 -2.75 -2.56
C THR A 35 -3.21 -2.07 -3.57
N ILE A 36 -3.77 -1.61 -4.71
CA ILE A 36 -3.01 -0.88 -5.74
C ILE A 36 -2.43 0.42 -5.16
N VAL A 37 -3.25 1.19 -4.44
CA VAL A 37 -2.81 2.46 -3.84
C VAL A 37 -1.67 2.22 -2.84
N VAL A 38 -1.80 1.23 -1.96
CA VAL A 38 -0.75 0.92 -0.97
C VAL A 38 0.54 0.45 -1.65
N CYS A 39 0.46 -0.40 -2.68
CA CYS A 39 1.65 -0.79 -3.46
C CYS A 39 2.35 0.42 -4.09
N LEU A 40 1.59 1.35 -4.69
CA LEU A 40 2.15 2.59 -5.25
C LEU A 40 2.85 3.43 -4.16
N CYS A 41 2.24 3.56 -2.97
CA CYS A 41 2.85 4.27 -1.85
C CYS A 41 4.19 3.64 -1.42
N VAL A 42 4.28 2.30 -1.37
CA VAL A 42 5.53 1.61 -1.02
C VAL A 42 6.60 1.82 -2.08
N VAL A 43 6.23 1.75 -3.37
CA VAL A 43 7.15 2.04 -4.47
C VAL A 43 7.67 3.48 -4.39
N GLU A 44 6.78 4.45 -4.16
CA GLU A 44 7.15 5.87 -4.05
C GLU A 44 8.03 6.11 -2.83
N PHE A 45 7.71 5.51 -1.69
CA PHE A 45 8.53 5.57 -0.49
C PHE A 45 9.94 4.98 -0.73
N TYR A 46 10.04 3.85 -1.42
CA TYR A 46 11.34 3.24 -1.73
C TYR A 46 12.14 4.07 -2.73
N ASN A 47 11.50 4.70 -3.73
CA ASN A 47 12.18 5.62 -4.63
C ASN A 47 12.76 6.81 -3.86
N LEU A 48 11.98 7.41 -2.95
CA LEU A 48 12.45 8.49 -2.08
C LEU A 48 13.65 8.07 -1.22
N LYS A 49 13.62 6.85 -0.65
CA LYS A 49 14.74 6.33 0.15
C LYS A 49 15.96 5.95 -0.69
N SER A 50 15.76 5.54 -1.94
CA SER A 50 16.85 5.32 -2.87
C SER A 50 17.58 6.62 -3.23
N GLU A 51 16.86 7.74 -3.34
CA GLU A 51 17.47 9.06 -3.56
C GLU A 51 18.31 9.52 -2.36
N GLU A 52 17.97 9.07 -1.14
CA GLU A 52 18.75 9.30 0.09
C GLU A 52 19.98 8.35 0.22
N GLY A 53 20.24 7.49 -0.77
CA GLY A 53 21.39 6.57 -0.79
C GLY A 53 21.17 5.25 -0.03
N LEU A 54 19.93 4.96 0.39
CA LEU A 54 19.56 3.65 0.96
C LEU A 54 19.19 2.67 -0.16
N ALA A 55 19.37 1.37 0.07
CA ALA A 55 18.97 0.32 -0.89
C ALA A 55 17.74 -0.45 -0.39
N PRO A 56 16.51 0.08 -0.58
CA PRO A 56 15.30 -0.62 -0.14
C PRO A 56 15.06 -1.90 -0.94
N SER A 57 14.63 -2.97 -0.25
CA SER A 57 14.36 -4.27 -0.87
C SER A 57 12.95 -4.33 -1.47
N TYR A 58 12.82 -3.94 -2.73
CA TYR A 58 11.56 -4.07 -3.50
C TYR A 58 11.06 -5.53 -3.55
N ILE A 59 11.98 -6.48 -3.60
CA ILE A 59 11.69 -7.93 -3.70
C ILE A 59 10.97 -8.44 -2.45
N LEU A 60 11.19 -7.83 -1.28
CA LEU A 60 10.51 -8.20 -0.04
C LEU A 60 9.35 -7.27 0.29
N GLY A 61 9.54 -5.96 0.09
CA GLY A 61 8.55 -4.95 0.43
C GLY A 61 7.23 -5.14 -0.31
N ILE A 62 7.27 -5.40 -1.62
CA ILE A 62 6.06 -5.54 -2.43
C ILE A 62 5.27 -6.82 -2.07
N PRO A 63 5.87 -8.02 -2.01
CA PRO A 63 5.15 -9.21 -1.57
C PRO A 63 4.60 -9.10 -0.15
N LEU A 64 5.36 -8.52 0.78
CA LEU A 64 4.90 -8.34 2.16
C LEU A 64 3.68 -7.41 2.22
N THR A 65 3.70 -6.33 1.43
CA THR A 65 2.58 -5.40 1.30
C THR A 65 1.33 -6.11 0.77
N LEU A 66 1.47 -6.93 -0.27
CA LEU A 66 0.36 -7.71 -0.83
C LEU A 66 -0.22 -8.69 0.20
N ILE A 67 0.64 -9.36 0.98
CA ILE A 67 0.21 -10.26 2.06
C ILE A 67 -0.60 -9.47 3.09
N ILE A 68 -0.11 -8.30 3.53
CA ILE A 68 -0.81 -7.46 4.51
C ILE A 68 -2.19 -7.04 3.97
N CYS A 69 -2.26 -6.56 2.74
CA CYS A 69 -3.53 -6.16 2.11
C CYS A 69 -4.50 -7.35 1.98
N TYR A 70 -4.00 -8.54 1.63
CA TYR A 70 -4.81 -9.75 1.57
C TYR A 70 -5.38 -10.14 2.94
N PHE A 71 -4.54 -10.16 3.99
CA PHE A 71 -4.97 -10.50 5.35
C PHE A 71 -5.99 -9.48 5.86
N TYR A 72 -5.74 -8.20 5.64
CA TYR A 72 -6.68 -7.13 6.00
C TYR A 72 -8.03 -7.29 5.31
N SER A 73 -8.04 -7.70 4.04
CA SER A 73 -9.26 -7.89 3.27
C SER A 73 -10.05 -9.15 3.66
N GLN A 74 -9.38 -10.26 3.95
CA GLN A 74 -10.04 -11.54 4.22
C GLN A 74 -10.40 -11.72 5.70
N PHE A 75 -9.64 -11.08 6.59
CA PHE A 75 -9.78 -11.26 8.02
C PHE A 75 -9.92 -9.92 8.76
N PRO A 76 -11.06 -9.22 8.59
CA PRO A 76 -11.28 -7.91 9.18
C PRO A 76 -11.30 -7.89 10.73
N TYR A 77 -11.39 -9.06 11.37
CA TYR A 77 -11.43 -9.22 12.82
C TYR A 77 -10.15 -9.83 13.43
N VAL A 78 -9.10 -10.03 12.63
CA VAL A 78 -7.84 -10.51 13.20
C VAL A 78 -7.23 -9.44 14.08
N ASP A 79 -6.78 -9.84 15.27
CA ASP A 79 -6.14 -8.96 16.22
C ASP A 79 -4.90 -8.30 15.56
N GLY A 80 -4.88 -6.96 15.56
CA GLY A 80 -3.78 -6.19 15.01
C GLY A 80 -2.43 -6.54 15.67
N ALA A 81 -2.44 -6.93 16.95
CA ALA A 81 -1.24 -7.38 17.65
C ALA A 81 -0.67 -8.68 17.05
N PHE A 82 -1.55 -9.58 16.59
CA PHE A 82 -1.14 -10.82 15.92
C PHE A 82 -0.49 -10.55 14.56
N ILE A 83 -1.08 -9.65 13.77
CA ILE A 83 -0.51 -9.28 12.45
C ILE A 83 0.86 -8.62 12.61
N VAL A 84 0.97 -7.65 13.53
CA VAL A 84 2.23 -6.94 13.78
C VAL A 84 3.31 -7.89 14.30
N SER A 85 2.97 -8.78 15.23
CA SER A 85 3.93 -9.77 15.75
C SER A 85 4.38 -10.77 14.69
N ALA A 86 3.49 -11.22 13.80
CA ALA A 86 3.86 -12.09 12.67
C ALA A 86 4.80 -11.40 11.68
N ILE A 87 4.55 -10.12 11.36
CA ILE A 87 5.41 -9.32 10.48
C ILE A 87 6.79 -9.12 11.12
N LEU A 88 6.85 -8.78 12.42
CA LEU A 88 8.11 -8.62 13.13
C LEU A 88 8.93 -9.91 13.15
N LEU A 89 8.28 -11.04 13.40
CA LEU A 89 8.94 -12.35 13.37
C LEU A 89 9.53 -12.66 11.99
N LEU A 90 8.79 -12.34 10.91
CA LEU A 90 9.26 -12.54 9.54
C LEU A 90 10.49 -11.66 9.24
N ILE A 91 10.46 -10.39 9.65
CA ILE A 91 11.61 -9.47 9.49
C ILE A 91 12.83 -9.99 10.26
N ILE A 92 12.65 -10.41 11.51
CA ILE A 92 13.74 -10.98 12.33
C ILE A 92 14.32 -12.22 11.65
N THR A 93 13.47 -13.14 11.20
CA THR A 93 13.90 -14.38 10.54
C THR A 93 14.66 -14.10 9.25
N TYR A 94 14.17 -13.14 8.44
CA TYR A 94 14.88 -12.70 7.24
C TYR A 94 16.27 -12.13 7.58
N HIS A 95 16.35 -11.30 8.62
CA HIS A 95 17.62 -10.72 9.03
C HIS A 95 18.63 -11.78 9.51
N PHE A 96 18.16 -12.82 10.20
CA PHE A 96 18.97 -13.98 10.57
C PHE A 96 19.43 -14.83 9.38
N TYR A 97 18.66 -14.88 8.29
CA TYR A 97 19.04 -15.59 7.07
C TYR A 97 20.10 -14.84 6.24
N GLU A 98 20.08 -13.51 6.28
CA GLU A 98 21.03 -12.66 5.55
C GLU A 98 22.38 -12.52 6.27
N MET A 99 22.46 -12.77 7.59
CA MET A 99 23.71 -12.84 8.36
C MET A 99 24.42 -14.18 8.22
#